data_AF-A0A6C1BNN1-F1
#
_entry.id   AF-A0A6C1BNN1-F1
#
_cell.length_a   1.000
_cell.length_b   1.000
_cell.length_c   1.000
_cell.angle_alpha   90.00
_cell.angle_beta   90.00
_cell.angle_gamma   90.00
#
_symmetry.space_group_name_H-M   'P 1'
#
loop_
_entity.id
_entity.type
_entity.pdbx_description
1 polymer ?
#
loop_
_entity_poly.entity_id
_entity_poly.type
_entity_poly.pdbx_seq_one_letter_code
_entity_poly.pdbx_strand_id
1 'polypeptide(L)'
;MKVDLTNLLRKGEPNSWSEEDFKRYLKDSLIEIIRLELENLPRQEWEKTLKTWSKICSFADSLRRKEEKERQELYKRFNFDSVMVHITESLIEKLNMARSMGLLREGDKPERIIPLGLEVTEGSEEISFMKRFFKA
;
A
#
# COMPACT_ATOMS: atom_id res chain seq x y z
N MET A 1 -11.03 -27.95 3.97
CA MET A 1 -11.80 -26.73 4.30
C MET A 1 -11.74 -25.81 3.09
N LYS A 2 -12.88 -25.42 2.52
CA LYS A 2 -12.93 -24.37 1.48
C LYS A 2 -12.70 -23.04 2.20
N VAL A 3 -11.63 -22.34 1.83
CA VAL A 3 -11.39 -20.98 2.32
C VAL A 3 -12.49 -20.11 1.73
N ASP A 4 -13.33 -19.56 2.60
CA ASP A 4 -14.43 -18.70 2.21
C ASP A 4 -13.88 -17.30 1.89
N LEU A 5 -13.65 -17.07 0.59
CA LEU A 5 -13.16 -15.79 0.05
C LEU A 5 -14.25 -14.72 0.00
N THR A 6 -15.48 -15.01 0.45
CA THR A 6 -16.60 -14.06 0.42
C THR A 6 -16.34 -12.85 1.33
N ASN A 7 -15.48 -12.99 2.35
CA ASN A 7 -15.02 -11.88 3.17
C ASN A 7 -14.04 -10.93 2.46
N LEU A 8 -13.34 -11.39 1.42
CA LEU A 8 -12.44 -10.53 0.60
C LEU A 8 -13.20 -9.68 -0.41
N LEU A 9 -14.43 -10.06 -0.74
CA LEU A 9 -15.31 -9.36 -1.69
C LEU A 9 -16.43 -8.60 -0.98
N ARG A 10 -16.22 -8.16 0.26
CA ARG A 10 -17.17 -7.27 0.94
C ARG A 10 -17.13 -5.90 0.25
N LYS A 11 -17.86 -5.78 -0.86
CA LYS A 11 -18.43 -4.51 -1.35
C LYS A 11 -19.46 -4.04 -0.31
N GLY A 12 -18.98 -3.72 0.89
CA GLY A 12 -19.74 -3.05 1.93
C GLY A 12 -19.82 -1.56 1.59
N GLU A 13 -20.93 -0.95 1.96
CA GLU A 13 -21.20 0.47 1.79
C GLU A 13 -19.98 1.35 2.18
N PRO A 14 -19.79 2.53 1.56
CA PRO A 14 -18.60 3.38 1.75
C PRO A 14 -18.27 3.83 3.18
N ASN A 15 -19.12 3.50 4.16
CA ASN A 15 -19.07 3.98 5.54
C ASN A 15 -18.82 2.91 6.63
N SER A 16 -18.45 1.67 6.31
CA SER A 16 -18.35 0.61 7.33
C SER A 16 -16.95 0.18 7.77
N TRP A 17 -15.89 0.80 7.28
CA TRP A 17 -14.53 0.44 7.69
C TRP A 17 -14.15 1.14 8.98
N SER A 18 -13.79 0.37 10.02
CA SER A 18 -13.13 0.95 11.19
C SER A 18 -11.66 1.26 10.86
N GLU A 19 -11.05 2.20 11.59
CA GLU A 19 -9.62 2.50 11.47
C GLU A 19 -8.77 1.24 11.67
N GLU A 20 -9.12 0.41 12.64
CA GLU A 20 -8.42 -0.84 12.96
C GLU A 20 -8.52 -1.86 11.81
N ASP A 21 -9.71 -2.02 11.21
CA ASP A 21 -9.89 -2.91 10.06
C ASP A 21 -9.05 -2.44 8.86
N PHE A 22 -9.01 -1.12 8.62
CA PHE A 22 -8.22 -0.55 7.54
C PHE A 22 -6.71 -0.76 7.77
N LYS A 23 -6.22 -0.56 9.01
CA LYS A 23 -4.81 -0.85 9.35
C LYS A 23 -4.47 -2.32 9.15
N ARG A 24 -5.37 -3.25 9.50
CA ARG A 24 -5.21 -4.69 9.22
C ARG A 24 -5.19 -4.99 7.74
N TYR A 25 -6.05 -4.36 6.96
CA TYR A 25 -6.01 -4.48 5.50
C TYR A 25 -4.71 -3.97 4.89
N LEU A 26 -4.18 -2.84 5.38
CA LEU A 26 -2.86 -2.34 4.97
C LEU A 26 -1.75 -3.33 5.33
N LYS A 27 -1.78 -3.90 6.55
CA LYS A 27 -0.87 -4.95 6.98
C LYS A 27 -0.89 -6.14 6.01
N ASP A 28 -2.06 -6.73 5.81
CA ASP A 28 -2.21 -8.01 5.09
C ASP A 28 -2.00 -7.87 3.57
N SER A 29 -1.96 -6.65 3.03
CA SER A 29 -1.75 -6.40 1.61
C SER A 29 -0.49 -5.61 1.30
N LEU A 30 -0.36 -4.38 1.79
CA LEU A 30 0.78 -3.52 1.45
C LEU A 30 2.03 -3.93 2.23
N ILE A 31 1.92 -4.04 3.56
CA ILE A 31 3.08 -4.33 4.41
C ILE A 31 3.63 -5.72 4.11
N GLU A 32 2.75 -6.71 3.90
CA GLU A 32 3.16 -8.07 3.58
C GLU A 32 3.91 -8.14 2.24
N ILE A 33 3.49 -7.40 1.21
CA ILE A 33 4.23 -7.34 -0.06
C ILE A 33 5.63 -6.75 0.14
N ILE A 34 5.74 -5.64 0.89
CA ILE A 34 7.04 -5.01 1.17
C ILE A 34 7.92 -5.97 1.99
N ARG A 35 7.34 -6.63 3.01
CA ARG A 35 8.03 -7.60 3.86
C ARG A 35 8.62 -8.74 3.02
N LEU A 36 7.81 -9.34 2.16
CA LEU A 36 8.24 -10.43 1.27
C LEU A 36 9.35 -9.97 0.32
N GLU A 37 9.29 -8.75 -0.20
CA GLU A 37 10.37 -8.23 -1.04
C GLU A 37 11.68 -8.08 -0.24
N LEU A 38 11.61 -7.52 0.98
CA LEU A 38 12.80 -7.38 1.83
C LEU A 38 13.39 -8.73 2.25
N GLU A 39 12.55 -9.71 2.58
CA GLU A 39 12.95 -11.07 2.96
C GLU A 39 13.76 -11.75 1.84
N ASN A 40 13.47 -11.43 0.57
CA ASN A 40 14.16 -11.98 -0.59
C ASN A 40 15.39 -11.15 -1.04
N LEU A 41 15.76 -10.10 -0.31
CA LEU A 41 16.87 -9.22 -0.65
C LEU A 41 17.96 -9.22 0.43
N PRO A 42 19.24 -9.06 0.04
CA PRO A 42 20.30 -8.80 1.01
C PRO A 42 20.00 -7.54 1.81
N ARG A 43 20.25 -7.59 3.13
CA ARG A 43 19.93 -6.50 4.07
C ARG A 43 20.46 -5.11 3.65
N GLN A 44 21.59 -5.05 2.95
CA GLN A 44 22.18 -3.82 2.43
C GLN A 44 21.31 -3.10 1.37
N GLU A 45 20.44 -3.83 0.66
CA GLU A 45 19.53 -3.24 -0.33
C GLU A 45 18.22 -2.73 0.29
N TRP A 46 17.91 -3.09 1.54
CA TRP A 46 16.62 -2.79 2.15
C TRP A 46 16.28 -1.30 2.18
N GLU A 47 17.23 -0.43 2.53
CA GLU A 47 16.99 1.02 2.56
C GLU A 47 16.64 1.57 1.17
N LYS A 48 17.33 1.08 0.14
CA LYS A 48 17.07 1.46 -1.26
C LYS A 48 15.69 0.97 -1.69
N THR A 49 15.32 -0.26 -1.34
CA THR A 49 13.98 -0.81 -1.61
C THR A 49 12.89 0.02 -0.93
N LEU A 50 13.04 0.39 0.34
CA LEU A 50 12.04 1.23 1.04
C LEU A 50 11.95 2.66 0.49
N LYS A 51 13.06 3.23 0.01
CA LYS A 51 13.05 4.49 -0.77
C LYS A 51 12.29 4.33 -2.08
N THR A 52 12.41 3.19 -2.76
CA THR A 52 11.61 2.89 -3.96
C THR A 52 10.13 2.80 -3.63
N TRP A 53 9.74 2.11 -2.55
CA TRP A 53 8.35 2.08 -2.09
C TRP A 53 7.77 3.46 -1.79
N SER A 54 8.57 4.36 -1.23
CA SER A 54 8.17 5.76 -1.01
C SER A 54 7.85 6.46 -2.35
N LYS A 55 8.66 6.21 -3.39
CA LYS A 55 8.43 6.73 -4.74
C LYS A 55 7.21 6.08 -5.40
N ILE A 56 6.98 4.78 -5.19
CA ILE A 56 5.80 4.08 -5.70
C ILE A 56 4.53 4.70 -5.09
N CYS A 57 4.51 4.95 -3.78
CA CYS A 57 3.40 5.64 -3.11
C CYS A 57 3.16 7.04 -3.71
N SER A 58 4.24 7.80 -3.94
CA SER A 58 4.17 9.12 -4.56
C SER A 58 3.64 9.07 -6.00
N PHE A 59 4.07 8.07 -6.77
CA PHE A 59 3.61 7.86 -8.13
C PHE A 59 2.13 7.51 -8.17
N ALA A 60 1.69 6.56 -7.33
CA ALA A 60 0.28 6.20 -7.17
C ALA A 60 -0.56 7.42 -6.81
N ASP A 61 -0.12 8.26 -5.87
CA ASP A 61 -0.84 9.47 -5.50
C ASP A 61 -0.97 10.48 -6.65
N SER A 62 0.08 10.61 -7.48
CA SER A 62 0.03 11.48 -8.66
C SER A 62 -0.99 11.00 -9.70
N LEU A 63 -1.20 9.69 -9.80
CA LEU A 63 -2.14 9.08 -10.73
C LEU A 63 -3.57 9.08 -10.20
N ARG A 64 -3.77 9.11 -8.87
CA ARG A 64 -5.08 9.11 -8.21
C ARG A 64 -6.04 10.21 -8.71
N ARG A 65 -5.51 11.35 -9.17
CA ARG A 65 -6.29 12.47 -9.72
C ARG A 65 -6.69 12.31 -11.18
N LYS A 66 -6.18 11.27 -11.85
CA LYS A 66 -6.45 10.97 -13.26
C LYS A 66 -7.61 10.01 -13.39
N GLU A 67 -8.36 10.12 -14.47
CA GLU A 67 -9.40 9.14 -14.80
C GLU A 67 -8.79 7.78 -15.14
N GLU A 68 -9.54 6.71 -14.94
CA GLU A 68 -9.07 5.33 -15.16
C GLU A 68 -8.50 5.14 -16.58
N LYS A 69 -9.18 5.66 -17.60
CA LYS A 69 -8.72 5.57 -18.99
C LYS A 69 -7.34 6.21 -19.19
N GLU A 70 -7.12 7.38 -18.60
CA GLU A 70 -5.82 8.07 -18.67
C GLU A 70 -4.73 7.27 -17.93
N ARG A 71 -5.05 6.69 -16.77
CA ARG A 71 -4.11 5.81 -16.05
C ARG A 71 -3.72 4.58 -16.88
N GLN A 72 -4.69 3.93 -17.52
CA GLN A 72 -4.43 2.76 -18.39
C GLN A 72 -3.55 3.11 -19.59
N GLU A 73 -3.73 4.29 -20.19
CA GLU A 73 -2.85 4.77 -21.27
C GLU A 73 -1.42 5.02 -20.77
N LEU A 74 -1.27 5.59 -19.57
CA LEU A 74 0.05 5.79 -18.95
C LEU A 74 0.74 4.46 -18.63
N TYR A 75 0.03 3.47 -18.09
CA TYR A 75 0.60 2.15 -17.83
C TYR A 75 1.12 1.47 -19.08
N LYS A 76 0.35 1.52 -20.17
CA LYS A 76 0.80 1.01 -21.48
C LYS A 76 2.04 1.76 -21.97
N ARG A 77 2.05 3.08 -21.86
CA ARG A 77 3.18 3.91 -22.29
C ARG A 77 4.47 3.62 -21.52
N PHE A 78 4.37 3.31 -20.23
CA PHE A 78 5.52 2.96 -19.38
C PHE A 78 5.85 1.47 -19.38
N ASN A 79 5.18 0.65 -20.19
CA ASN A 79 5.34 -0.80 -20.25
C ASN A 79 5.18 -1.49 -18.88
N PHE A 80 4.21 -1.05 -18.09
CA PHE A 80 3.88 -1.72 -16.83
C PHE A 80 3.35 -3.13 -17.14
N ASP A 81 3.86 -4.12 -16.42
CA ASP A 81 3.25 -5.45 -16.42
C ASP A 81 1.98 -5.46 -15.54
N SER A 82 1.24 -6.56 -15.59
CA SER A 82 -0.02 -6.70 -14.85
C SER A 82 0.16 -6.57 -13.33
N VAL A 83 1.32 -6.95 -12.79
CA VAL A 83 1.60 -6.87 -11.35
C VAL A 83 1.83 -5.42 -10.95
N MET A 84 2.62 -4.67 -11.73
CA MET A 84 2.85 -3.25 -11.50
C MET A 84 1.56 -2.44 -11.57
N VAL A 85 0.69 -2.73 -12.55
CA VAL A 85 -0.64 -2.11 -12.63
C VAL A 85 -1.46 -2.42 -11.39
N HIS A 86 -1.51 -3.69 -10.97
CA HIS A 86 -2.27 -4.11 -9.80
C HIS A 86 -1.78 -3.43 -8.51
N ILE A 87 -0.47 -3.40 -8.27
CA ILE A 87 0.13 -2.71 -7.11
C ILE A 87 -0.23 -1.23 -7.11
N THR A 88 -0.13 -0.58 -8.27
CA THR A 88 -0.39 0.86 -8.40
C THR A 88 -1.85 1.20 -8.14
N GLU A 89 -2.80 0.48 -8.76
CA GLU A 89 -4.24 0.71 -8.54
C GLU A 89 -4.65 0.36 -7.10
N SER A 90 -4.09 -0.70 -6.52
CA SER A 90 -4.30 -1.09 -5.12
C SER A 90 -3.81 -0.01 -4.15
N LEU A 91 -2.70 0.66 -4.45
CA LEU A 91 -2.22 1.81 -3.67
C LEU A 91 -3.10 3.04 -3.84
N ILE A 92 -3.59 3.32 -5.06
CA ILE A 92 -4.53 4.42 -5.33
C ILE A 92 -5.80 4.25 -4.48
N GLU A 93 -6.36 3.04 -4.45
CA GLU A 93 -7.52 2.70 -3.61
C GLU A 93 -7.23 2.96 -2.13
N LYS A 94 -6.14 2.40 -1.61
CA LYS A 94 -5.74 2.57 -0.20
C LYS A 94 -5.52 4.04 0.17
N LEU A 95 -4.88 4.83 -0.70
CA LEU A 95 -4.68 6.27 -0.49
C LEU A 95 -6.01 7.03 -0.45
N ASN A 96 -6.96 6.69 -1.32
CA ASN A 96 -8.29 7.28 -1.30
C ASN A 96 -9.04 6.91 -0.01
N MET A 97 -9.00 5.64 0.42
CA MET A 97 -9.62 5.19 1.66
C MET A 97 -9.02 5.86 2.89
N ALA A 98 -7.69 5.91 3.00
CA ALA A 98 -7.00 6.57 4.10
C ALA A 98 -7.41 8.05 4.22
N ARG A 99 -7.59 8.74 3.09
CA ARG A 99 -8.03 10.14 3.07
C ARG A 99 -9.52 10.29 3.39
N SER A 100 -10.39 9.43 2.89
CA SER A 100 -11.83 9.47 3.21
C SER A 100 -12.08 9.18 4.69
N MET A 101 -11.24 8.38 5.33
CA MET A 101 -11.27 8.08 6.76
C MET A 101 -10.57 9.15 7.63
N GLY A 102 -9.95 10.17 7.02
CA GLY A 102 -9.23 11.23 7.75
C GLY A 102 -7.87 10.82 8.33
N LEU A 103 -7.36 9.63 8.00
CA LEU A 103 -6.07 9.10 8.45
C LEU A 103 -4.89 9.72 7.69
N LEU A 104 -5.14 10.22 6.47
CA LEU A 104 -4.21 11.03 5.69
C LEU A 104 -4.90 12.31 5.20
N ARG A 105 -4.18 13.43 5.18
CA ARG A 105 -4.63 14.70 4.58
C ARG A 105 -4.13 14.83 3.14
N GLU A 106 -4.72 15.73 2.34
CA GLU A 106 -4.28 15.97 0.95
C GLU A 106 -2.85 16.52 0.83
N GLY A 107 -2.29 17.12 1.88
CA GLY A 107 -0.90 17.59 1.92
C GLY A 107 0.08 16.63 2.61
N ASP A 108 -0.41 15.52 3.17
CA ASP A 108 0.46 14.53 3.77
C ASP A 108 1.24 13.78 2.71
N LYS A 109 2.48 13.41 3.06
CA LYS A 109 3.32 12.57 2.23
C LYS A 109 2.64 11.20 2.00
N PRO A 110 2.44 10.73 0.76
CA PRO A 110 1.70 9.48 0.47
C PRO A 110 2.28 8.24 1.16
N GLU A 111 3.61 8.17 1.32
CA GLU A 111 4.27 7.05 1.99
C GLU A 111 3.90 6.91 3.47
N ARG A 112 3.23 7.89 4.09
CA ARG A 112 2.68 7.79 5.45
C ARG A 112 1.61 6.71 5.59
N ILE A 113 1.07 6.19 4.49
CA ILE A 113 0.19 5.03 4.51
C ILE A 113 0.89 3.76 5.02
N ILE A 114 2.21 3.66 4.83
CA ILE A 114 3.00 2.50 5.27
C ILE A 114 3.04 2.42 6.82
N PRO A 115 3.39 3.48 7.56
CA PRO A 115 3.24 3.53 9.01
C PRO A 115 1.91 3.04 9.55
N LEU A 116 0.77 3.43 8.93
CA LEU A 116 -0.56 3.02 9.40
C LEU A 116 -0.71 1.49 9.46
N GLY A 117 -0.21 0.76 8.46
CA GLY A 117 -0.20 -0.70 8.48
C GLY A 117 0.82 -1.27 9.47
N LEU A 118 1.98 -0.61 9.63
CA LEU A 118 3.03 -1.06 10.56
C LEU A 118 2.60 -0.98 12.03
N GLU A 119 1.73 -0.05 12.41
CA GLU A 119 1.21 0.09 13.78
C GLU A 119 0.61 -1.21 14.33
N VAL A 120 -0.05 -1.99 13.48
CA VAL A 120 -0.70 -3.28 13.85
C VAL A 120 0.10 -4.52 13.41
N THR A 121 1.35 -4.31 12.96
CA THR A 121 2.22 -5.37 12.46
C THR A 121 3.36 -5.65 13.44
N GLU A 122 3.61 -6.91 13.72
CA GLU A 122 4.69 -7.39 14.59
C GLU A 122 5.43 -8.54 13.92
N GLY A 123 6.61 -8.88 14.43
CA GLY A 123 7.13 -10.24 14.28
C GLY A 123 8.05 -10.52 13.10
N SER A 124 8.93 -9.60 12.68
CA SER A 124 10.10 -9.95 11.86
C SER A 124 11.22 -8.89 11.90
N GLU A 125 12.40 -9.25 11.38
CA GLU A 125 13.53 -8.32 11.21
C GLU A 125 13.19 -7.22 10.20
N GLU A 126 12.55 -7.60 9.09
CA GLU A 126 12.08 -6.72 8.02
C GLU A 126 11.05 -5.73 8.58
N ILE A 127 10.05 -6.19 9.34
CA ILE A 127 9.07 -5.32 10.01
C ILE A 127 9.78 -4.32 10.92
N SER A 128 10.72 -4.80 11.74
CA SER A 128 11.49 -3.95 12.65
C SER A 128 12.32 -2.91 11.91
N PHE A 129 12.87 -3.26 10.75
CA PHE A 129 13.60 -2.34 9.90
C PHE A 129 12.68 -1.30 9.26
N MET A 130 11.53 -1.72 8.73
CA MET A 130 10.52 -0.82 8.17
C MET A 130 10.03 0.20 9.19
N LYS A 131 9.69 -0.24 10.42
CA LYS A 131 9.28 0.66 11.52
C LYS A 131 10.32 1.74 11.80
N ARG A 132 11.60 1.35 11.92
CA ARG A 132 12.70 2.32 12.10
C ARG A 132 12.84 3.28 10.91
N PHE A 133 12.74 2.77 9.68
CA PHE A 133 12.89 3.58 8.47
C PHE A 133 11.77 4.61 8.31
N PHE A 134 10.51 4.19 8.48
CA PHE A 134 9.34 5.05 8.32
C PHE A 134 8.92 5.79 9.60
N LYS A 135 9.61 5.57 10.73
CA LYS A 135 9.31 6.13 12.05
C LYS A 135 7.89 5.78 12.53
N ALA A 136 7.54 4.51 12.38
CA ALA A 136 6.26 3.91 12.76
C ALA A 136 6.38 3.06 14.03
#